data_AF-A0A328TKX7-F1
#
_entry.id   AF-A0A328TKX7-F1
#
_cell.length_a   1.000
_cell.length_b   1.000
_cell.length_c   1.000
_cell.angle_alpha   90.00
_cell.angle_beta   90.00
_cell.angle_gamma   90.00
#
_symmetry.space_group_name_H-M   'P 1'
#
loop_
_entity.id
_entity.type
_entity.pdbx_description
1 polymer ?
#
loop_
_entity_poly.entity_id
_entity_poly.type
_entity_poly.pdbx_seq_one_letter_code
_entity_poly.pdbx_strand_id
1 'polypeptide(L)' 'MTTLGTALRPAATRVMLLGSGELGKEMALECQRLGVEVIAVDRYADAPAMHVTHRSYVINMLDGAELAALVA' A
#
# COMPACT_ATOMS: atom_id res chain seq x y z
N MET A 1 22.10 -11.24 -1.39
CA MET A 1 21.06 -11.47 -0.37
C MET A 1 20.19 -10.23 -0.32
N THR A 2 18.86 -10.35 -0.40
CA THR A 2 17.95 -9.20 -0.38
C THR A 2 17.77 -8.71 1.06
N THR A 3 17.80 -7.39 1.28
CA THR A 3 17.61 -6.77 2.61
C THR A 3 16.22 -6.15 2.69
N LEU A 4 15.47 -6.44 3.75
CA LEU A 4 14.17 -5.83 4.03
C LEU A 4 14.25 -5.04 5.34
N GLY A 5 13.69 -3.83 5.34
CA GLY A 5 13.51 -3.05 6.56
C GLY A 5 12.23 -3.42 7.29
N THR A 6 12.09 -2.96 8.53
CA THR A 6 10.89 -3.19 9.35
C THR A 6 9.84 -2.11 9.10
N ALA A 7 8.60 -2.50 8.83
CA ALA A 7 7.47 -1.58 8.69
C ALA A 7 7.39 -0.58 9.86
N LEU A 8 6.99 0.66 9.55
CA LEU A 8 6.83 1.77 10.50
C LEU A 8 8.13 2.26 11.16
N ARG A 9 9.29 1.82 10.67
CA ARG A 9 10.62 2.31 11.07
C ARG A 9 11.27 3.10 9.93
N PRO A 10 12.28 3.95 10.21
CA PRO A 10 12.88 4.83 9.19
C PRO A 10 13.40 4.09 7.95
N ALA A 11 13.91 2.87 8.13
CA ALA A 11 14.45 2.04 7.06
C ALA A 11 13.42 1.08 6.41
N ALA A 12 12.11 1.26 6.65
CA ALA A 12 11.07 0.37 6.16
C ALA A 12 11.13 0.18 4.63
N THR A 13 11.07 -1.08 4.19
CA THR A 13 10.69 -1.39 2.82
C THR A 13 9.20 -1.09 2.67
N ARG A 14 8.84 -0.28 1.66
CA ARG A 14 7.47 0.21 1.44
C ARG A 14 6.92 -0.27 0.10
N VAL A 15 5.67 -0.72 0.10
CA VAL A 15 4.90 -1.08 -1.09
C VAL A 15 3.62 -0.26 -1.13
N MET A 16 3.32 0.33 -2.28
CA MET A 16 2.06 1.01 -2.55
C MET A 16 1.24 0.18 -3.54
N LEU A 17 -0.02 -0.11 -3.21
CA LEU A 17 -0.95 -0.84 -4.06
C LEU A 17 -1.89 0.14 -4.76
N LEU A 18 -1.82 0.24 -6.08
CA LEU A 18 -2.77 1.01 -6.89
C LEU A 18 -3.90 0.09 -7.36
N GLY A 19 -5.00 0.10 -6.61
CA GLY A 19 -6.06 -0.90 -6.67
C GLY A 19 -6.00 -1.85 -5.46
N SER A 20 -7.06 -1.83 -4.66
CA SER A 20 -7.10 -2.43 -3.32
C SER A 20 -8.23 -3.47 -3.18
N GLY A 21 -8.54 -4.18 -4.27
CA GLY A 21 -9.47 -5.32 -4.28
C GLY A 21 -8.94 -6.56 -3.55
N GLU A 22 -9.62 -7.69 -3.72
CA GLU A 22 -9.31 -8.97 -3.06
C GLU A 22 -7.92 -9.52 -3.42
N LEU A 23 -7.48 -9.32 -4.66
CA LEU A 23 -6.11 -9.69 -5.06
C LEU A 23 -5.06 -8.84 -4.36
N GLY A 24 -5.33 -7.53 -4.23
CA GLY A 24 -4.48 -6.60 -3.48
C GLY A 24 -4.44 -6.96 -1.99
N LYS A 25 -5.52 -7.52 -1.44
CA LYS A 25 -5.60 -7.95 -0.04
C LYS A 25 -4.66 -9.12 0.26
N GLU A 26 -4.65 -10.15 -0.58
CA GLU A 26 -3.71 -11.27 -0.40
C GLU A 26 -2.26 -10.82 -0.58
N MET A 27 -1.99 -9.96 -1.56
CA MET A 27 -0.66 -9.34 -1.73
C MET A 27 -0.24 -8.54 -0.49
N ALA A 28 -1.14 -7.72 0.07
CA ALA A 28 -0.86 -6.96 1.28
C ALA A 28 -0.56 -7.87 2.48
N LEU A 29 -1.28 -8.99 2.62
CA LEU A 29 -1.03 -9.98 3.66
C LEU A 29 0.36 -10.63 3.53
N GLU A 30 0.80 -10.96 2.32
CA GLU A 30 2.15 -11.48 2.11
C GLU A 30 3.23 -10.45 2.42
N CYS A 31 3.03 -9.19 2.02
CA CYS A 31 3.91 -8.10 2.43
C CYS A 31 3.97 -7.94 3.96
N GLN A 32 2.82 -7.99 4.63
CA GLN A 32 2.76 -7.94 6.11
C GLN A 32 3.50 -9.11 6.76
N ARG A 33 3.37 -10.33 6.22
CA ARG A 33 4.09 -11.52 6.70
C ARG A 33 5.61 -11.36 6.61
N LEU A 34 6.09 -10.56 5.67
CA LEU A 34 7.50 -10.19 5.51
C LEU A 34 7.91 -8.93 6.29
N GLY A 35 7.00 -8.30 7.03
CA GLY A 35 7.25 -7.06 7.77
C GLY A 35 7.41 -5.83 6.88
N VAL A 36 6.91 -5.87 5.64
CA VAL A 36 6.93 -4.75 4.69
C VAL A 36 5.78 -3.79 5.00
N GLU A 37 6.04 -2.49 4.90
CA GLU A 37 5.02 -1.46 5.10
C GLU A 37 4.19 -1.31 3.83
N VAL A 38 2.87 -1.43 3.98
CA VAL A 38 1.93 -1.44 2.85
C VAL A 38 1.01 -0.23 2.93
N ILE A 39 0.90 0.49 1.82
CA ILE A 39 -0.01 1.61 1.59
C ILE A 39 -1.02 1.20 0.53
N ALA A 40 -2.31 1.15 0.86
CA ALA A 40 -3.39 0.84 -0.09
C ALA A 40 -3.94 2.13 -0.73
N VAL A 41 -4.17 2.10 -2.03
CA VAL A 41 -4.80 3.20 -2.77
C VAL A 41 -5.94 2.63 -3.60
N ASP A 42 -7.10 3.28 -3.55
CA ASP A 42 -8.26 2.93 -4.39
C ASP A 42 -9.12 4.16 -4.65
N ARG A 43 -10.15 4.01 -5.48
CA ARG A 43 -11.14 5.06 -5.80
C ARG A 43 -12.28 5.18 -4.77
N TYR A 44 -12.30 4.31 -3.76
CA TYR A 44 -13.32 4.28 -2.71
C TYR A 44 -12.73 3.85 -1.37
N ALA A 45 -13.35 4.27 -0.28
CA ALA A 45 -12.96 3.89 1.08
C ALA A 45 -13.26 2.41 1.37
N ASP A 46 -12.56 1.84 2.36
CA ASP A 46 -12.80 0.49 2.86
C ASP A 46 -12.73 -0.62 1.79
N ALA A 47 -11.89 -0.41 0.76
CA ALA A 47 -11.57 -1.45 -0.19
C ALA A 47 -10.90 -2.66 0.51
N PRO A 48 -11.06 -3.90 0.02
CA PRO A 48 -10.62 -5.11 0.71
C PRO A 48 -9.19 -5.09 1.27
N ALA A 49 -8.21 -4.56 0.52
CA ALA A 49 -6.82 -4.48 0.97
C ALA A 49 -6.63 -3.42 2.06
N MET A 50 -7.41 -2.33 2.08
CA MET A 50 -7.28 -1.26 3.07
C MET A 50 -7.42 -1.78 4.51
N HIS A 51 -8.25 -2.82 4.70
CA HIS A 51 -8.49 -3.46 6.00
C HIS A 51 -7.24 -4.11 6.61
N VAL A 52 -6.24 -4.42 5.79
CA VAL A 52 -5.02 -5.15 6.19
C VAL A 52 -3.76 -4.35 5.83
N THR A 53 -3.86 -3.04 5.54
CA THR A 53 -2.69 -2.19 5.26
C THR A 53 -2.43 -1.20 6.38
N HIS A 54 -1.22 -0.61 6.41
CA HIS A 54 -0.81 0.31 7.46
C HIS A 54 -1.44 1.69 7.29
N ARG A 55 -1.63 2.12 6.04
CA ARG A 55 -2.26 3.37 5.64
C ARG A 55 -3.05 3.16 4.36
N SER A 56 -4.11 3.93 4.18
CA SER A 56 -4.88 3.94 2.94
C SER A 56 -5.20 5.35 2.47
N TYR A 57 -5.35 5.51 1.14
CA TYR A 57 -5.74 6.75 0.50
C TYR A 57 -6.83 6.49 -0.54
N VAL A 58 -7.75 7.44 -0.64
CA VAL A 58 -8.83 7.43 -1.63
C VAL A 58 -8.59 8.60 -2.60
N ILE A 59 -8.24 8.28 -3.84
CA ILE A 59 -7.92 9.27 -4.88
C ILE A 59 -8.50 8.83 -6.23
N ASN A 60 -8.55 9.74 -7.20
CA ASN A 60 -8.70 9.36 -8.58
C ASN A 60 -7.36 8.85 -9.12
N MET A 61 -7.15 7.54 -9.13
CA MET A 61 -5.89 6.93 -9.60
C MET A 61 -5.59 7.15 -11.10
N LEU A 62 -6.56 7.65 -11.88
CA LEU A 62 -6.33 8.08 -13.28
C LEU A 62 -5.87 9.55 -13.38
N ASP A 63 -5.90 10.30 -12.28
CA ASP A 63 -5.30 11.64 -12.20
C ASP A 63 -3.82 11.53 -11.84
N GLY A 64 -2.96 11.85 -12.81
CA GLY A 64 -1.51 11.80 -12.64
C GLY A 64 -0.97 12.78 -11.60
N ALA A 65 -1.63 13.92 -11.37
CA ALA A 65 -1.23 14.89 -10.37
C ALA A 65 -1.57 14.41 -8.95
N GLU A 66 -2.77 13.84 -8.75
CA GLU A 66 -3.14 13.23 -7.46
C GLU A 66 -2.21 12.05 -7.13
N LEU A 67 -1.91 11.20 -8.11
CA LEU A 67 -0.99 10.07 -7.93
C LEU A 67 0.43 10.53 -7.62
N ALA A 68 0.95 11.54 -8.32
CA ALA A 68 2.29 12.08 -8.07
C ALA A 68 2.41 12.70 -6.67
N ALA A 69 1.38 13.41 -6.22
CA ALA A 69 1.35 14.01 -4.87
C ALA A 69 1.44 12.97 -3.75
N LEU A 70 1.04 11.72 -4.02
CA LEU A 70 1.07 10.64 -3.04
C LEU A 70 2.39 9.86 -3.01
N VAL A 71 3.11 9.81 -4.14
CA VAL A 71 4.37 9.06 -4.29
C VAL A 71 5.60 9.88 -3.93
N ALA A 72 5.51 11.21 -4.05
CA ALA A 72 6.60 12.16 -3.78
C ALA A 72 7.07 12.14 -2.31
#